data_AF-A0A554GNH0-F1
#
_entry.id   AF-A0A554GNH0-F1
#
_cell.length_a   1.000
_cell.length_b   1.000
_cell.length_c   1.000
_cell.angle_alpha   90.00
_cell.angle_beta   90.00
_cell.angle_gamma   90.00
#
_symmetry.space_group_name_H-M   'P 1'
#
loop_
_entity.id
_entity.type
_entity.pdbx_description
1 polymer ?
#
loop_
_entity_poly.entity_id
_entity_poly.type
_entity_poly.pdbx_seq_one_letter_code
_entity_poly.pdbx_strand_id
1 'polypeptide(L)'
;MASRPRALPSPLPLFLLMAAVGLGTSACHGVRPDLGPERTLEAGVPESFGSQSPKAPTVTWDFGDGTPPQTAAGARHAWATAGRYTVRALDGQKELARVVLTVVPRPVLRAVPADAQTVLWVPRLRGNVEGLMGFYERMVGAANARRTLEDAPLVPLLLRGVSGGRSEVDPEEGFGFFLLPDFDGVVALLGVTDPKAAIAAVSRELRSAGHQVLPREDGSARVDPVDGGRSMLLFADRGYVYLAVPDSPDAPAPGETVKALAAVEESADVERVRRHVEALSGPGMAENVLLAELRAKVRDGSVFLFSSPPVPEAEKEDMPVRGFFGALAVQADQAELDGFLSSSRPLLGETRGPASALLGRAAVGPVAAAQLSVPPEELARLVFGSPRSPRRERTLERWRKQGLDAEPLLKALRGDVAMLVYFDAAAFFQSFVRNPRPAPKGTVVMEAGLTGLEPVLKLVQKQLEDNALVFQKEAQGNTTRFRTRLLEQPVSLTLTPERATLEAGEVLSGRESGDVGRTLRTRFGGDAFGPGHLSLMVDMGQLKADLASARSVPGVGAAQLMASQVFVTALLERLTPFEYGFLDFSPTEGGGRLQGRVVLRER
;
A
#
# COMPACT_ATOMS: atom_id res chain seq x y z
N MET A 1 30.75 23.09 -36.36
CA MET A 1 31.01 21.65 -36.61
C MET A 1 32.03 21.19 -35.59
N ALA A 2 31.61 20.34 -34.63
CA ALA A 2 32.14 18.99 -34.39
C ALA A 2 33.60 18.99 -33.89
N SER A 3 33.99 18.39 -32.77
CA SER A 3 33.68 17.03 -32.32
C SER A 3 34.22 16.78 -30.88
N ARG A 4 33.44 16.06 -30.05
CA ARG A 4 33.92 15.25 -28.89
C ARG A 4 34.54 13.91 -29.40
N PRO A 5 35.13 12.95 -28.63
CA PRO A 5 35.00 12.67 -27.17
C PRO A 5 36.20 12.02 -26.39
N ARG A 6 36.00 11.89 -25.07
CA ARG A 6 36.37 10.86 -24.04
C ARG A 6 37.64 9.97 -24.14
N ALA A 7 38.32 9.79 -22.99
CA ALA A 7 38.60 8.48 -22.35
C ALA A 7 38.97 8.62 -20.85
N LEU A 8 38.66 7.57 -20.06
CA LEU A 8 38.69 7.42 -18.58
C LEU A 8 39.97 6.67 -18.06
N PRO A 9 40.14 6.48 -16.72
CA PRO A 9 41.42 6.18 -16.02
C PRO A 9 41.53 4.82 -15.27
N SER A 10 42.60 4.71 -14.45
CA SER A 10 42.94 3.82 -13.29
C SER A 10 44.14 2.87 -13.52
N PRO A 11 44.78 2.22 -12.50
CA PRO A 11 44.65 2.28 -11.02
C PRO A 11 46.01 2.28 -10.21
N LEU A 12 45.90 2.30 -8.86
CA LEU A 12 46.87 2.15 -7.73
C LEU A 12 47.91 1.00 -7.83
N PRO A 13 49.08 1.01 -7.11
CA PRO A 13 49.26 0.56 -5.69
C PRO A 13 50.34 1.35 -4.86
N LEU A 14 50.31 1.52 -3.53
CA LEU A 14 50.48 0.65 -2.33
C LEU A 14 51.95 0.42 -1.86
N PHE A 15 52.17 0.67 -0.55
CA PHE A 15 53.14 0.05 0.42
C PHE A 15 54.46 0.73 0.91
N LEU A 16 54.54 0.77 2.25
CA LEU A 16 55.65 0.49 3.20
C LEU A 16 56.56 1.62 3.76
N LEU A 17 56.21 2.06 4.98
CA LEU A 17 56.91 1.95 6.29
C LEU A 17 58.39 2.35 6.52
N MET A 18 58.59 2.91 7.74
CA MET A 18 59.80 3.12 8.57
C MET A 18 60.52 4.48 8.41
N ALA A 19 61.08 5.12 9.43
CA ALA A 19 60.97 5.09 10.89
C ALA A 19 61.79 6.29 11.40
N ALA A 20 61.33 7.01 12.41
CA ALA A 20 62.22 7.88 13.19
C ALA A 20 61.85 7.82 14.67
N VAL A 21 62.84 7.33 15.41
CA VAL A 21 62.90 7.04 16.83
C VAL A 21 62.83 8.34 17.65
N GLY A 22 61.91 8.39 18.60
CA GLY A 22 61.93 9.32 19.72
C GLY A 22 62.06 8.53 21.02
N LEU A 23 63.29 8.42 21.54
CA LEU A 23 63.55 8.02 22.93
C LEU A 23 63.31 9.25 23.82
N GLY A 24 62.49 9.13 24.86
CA GLY A 24 62.41 10.18 25.87
C GLY A 24 61.22 10.09 26.82
N THR A 25 61.53 9.70 28.06
CA THR A 25 60.70 9.74 29.27
C THR A 25 59.67 8.62 29.46
N SER A 26 59.98 7.76 30.44
CA SER A 26 59.00 6.99 31.19
C SER A 26 58.11 7.96 31.97
N ALA A 27 57.15 8.57 31.30
CA ALA A 27 55.98 9.12 31.95
C ALA A 27 55.04 7.94 32.21
N CYS A 28 54.66 7.73 33.47
CA CYS A 28 53.48 6.95 33.81
C CYS A 28 52.26 7.68 33.22
N HIS A 29 52.02 7.51 31.91
CA HIS A 29 50.75 7.85 31.31
C HIS A 29 49.73 6.88 31.87
N GLY A 30 48.98 7.32 32.89
CA GLY A 30 47.69 6.73 33.18
C GLY A 30 46.92 6.71 31.87
N VAL A 31 46.74 5.52 31.31
CA VAL A 31 46.00 5.30 30.07
C VAL A 31 44.59 5.79 30.34
N ARG A 32 44.25 6.97 29.80
CA ARG A 32 42.88 7.47 29.89
C ARG A 32 41.98 6.47 29.15
N PRO A 33 40.90 5.98 29.78
CA PRO A 33 39.95 5.13 29.09
C PRO A 33 39.41 5.87 27.87
N ASP A 34 39.37 5.20 26.72
CA ASP A 34 38.83 5.78 25.50
C ASP A 34 37.31 5.73 25.54
N LEU A 35 36.67 6.90 25.60
CA LEU A 35 35.22 7.07 25.52
C LEU A 35 34.76 7.51 24.12
N GLY A 36 35.70 7.85 23.24
CA GLY A 36 35.44 8.58 21.99
C GLY A 36 34.94 10.02 22.24
N PRO A 37 34.68 10.75 21.15
CA PRO A 37 34.09 12.09 21.21
C PRO A 37 32.58 12.02 21.54
N GLU A 38 32.01 13.19 21.87
CA GLU A 38 30.56 13.37 21.88
C GLU A 38 30.00 13.02 20.49
N ARG A 39 28.93 12.23 20.48
CA ARG A 39 28.33 11.71 19.25
C ARG A 39 26.84 11.41 19.43
N THR A 40 26.15 11.32 18.30
CA THR A 40 24.75 10.89 18.24
C THR A 40 24.69 9.42 17.87
N LEU A 41 23.86 8.68 18.60
CA LEU A 41 23.69 7.24 18.51
C LEU A 41 22.22 6.90 18.34
N GLU A 42 21.90 5.70 17.85
CA GLU A 42 20.52 5.22 17.83
C GLU A 42 20.23 4.31 19.01
N ALA A 43 18.99 4.37 19.48
CA ALA A 43 18.50 3.48 20.50
C ALA A 43 18.69 2.01 20.08
N GLY A 44 19.04 1.17 21.05
CA GLY A 44 19.24 -0.26 20.87
C GLY A 44 20.52 -0.68 20.15
N VAL A 45 21.34 0.24 19.63
CA VAL A 45 22.62 -0.10 18.97
C VAL A 45 23.75 -0.22 20.01
N PRO A 46 24.43 -1.38 20.11
CA PRO A 46 25.54 -1.53 21.06
C PRO A 46 26.78 -0.73 20.65
N GLU A 47 27.21 0.18 21.51
CA GLU A 47 28.45 0.94 21.40
C GLU A 47 29.58 0.32 22.22
N SER A 48 30.80 0.38 21.69
CA SER A 48 31.98 -0.11 22.39
C SER A 48 32.75 1.05 23.06
N PHE A 49 33.22 0.81 24.28
CA PHE A 49 34.04 1.71 25.08
C PHE A 49 35.32 1.03 25.53
N GLY A 50 36.39 1.80 25.71
CA GLY A 50 37.68 1.29 26.14
C GLY A 50 38.36 0.38 25.11
N SER A 51 39.27 -0.46 25.59
CA SER A 51 40.07 -1.34 24.73
C SER A 51 39.93 -2.80 25.18
N GLN A 52 39.79 -3.71 24.21
CA GLN A 52 39.84 -5.15 24.48
C GLN A 52 41.28 -5.69 24.62
N SER A 53 42.28 -4.81 24.66
CA SER A 53 43.67 -5.23 24.86
C SER A 53 43.86 -5.85 26.25
N PRO A 54 44.55 -6.99 26.38
CA PRO A 54 44.89 -7.58 27.68
C PRO A 54 45.74 -6.67 28.58
N LYS A 55 46.35 -5.62 28.01
CA LYS A 55 47.17 -4.64 28.72
C LYS A 55 46.41 -3.36 29.10
N ALA A 56 45.15 -3.24 28.70
CA ALA A 56 44.34 -2.07 29.03
C ALA A 56 43.88 -2.12 30.49
N PRO A 57 43.87 -0.98 31.21
CA PRO A 57 43.48 -0.95 32.61
C PRO A 57 41.99 -1.27 32.76
N THR A 58 41.65 -2.06 33.78
CA THR A 58 40.26 -2.31 34.17
C THR A 58 39.68 -1.07 34.82
N VAL A 59 38.54 -0.60 34.32
CA VAL A 59 37.81 0.54 34.87
C VAL A 59 36.33 0.18 35.01
N THR A 60 35.61 0.94 35.83
CA THR A 60 34.16 0.83 35.99
C THR A 60 33.47 1.81 35.05
N TRP A 61 32.61 1.29 34.18
CA TRP A 61 31.83 2.02 33.19
C TRP A 61 30.43 2.28 33.73
N ASP A 62 30.07 3.54 33.89
CA ASP A 62 28.71 4.00 34.18
C ASP A 62 28.15 4.67 32.92
N PHE A 63 27.03 4.16 32.40
CA PHE A 63 26.44 4.60 31.13
C PHE A 63 25.41 5.72 31.30
N GLY A 64 25.09 6.10 32.54
CA GLY A 64 24.18 7.21 32.83
C GLY A 64 22.70 6.95 32.52
N ASP A 65 22.30 5.72 32.22
CA ASP A 65 20.93 5.30 31.91
C ASP A 65 20.26 4.50 33.05
N GLY A 66 20.95 4.36 34.18
CA GLY A 66 20.48 3.63 35.35
C GLY A 66 20.74 2.12 35.31
N THR A 67 21.38 1.61 34.26
CA THR A 67 21.81 0.20 34.20
C THR A 67 23.02 -0.04 35.14
N PRO A 68 23.20 -1.29 35.64
CA PRO A 68 24.35 -1.60 36.50
C PRO A 68 25.69 -1.30 35.81
N PRO A 69 26.64 -0.63 36.48
CA PRO A 69 27.95 -0.36 35.91
C PRO A 69 28.71 -1.64 35.55
N GLN A 70 29.49 -1.60 34.47
CA GLN A 70 30.33 -2.73 34.02
C GLN A 70 31.78 -2.50 34.41
N THR A 71 32.47 -3.50 34.96
CA THR A 71 33.90 -3.40 35.31
C THR A 71 34.73 -4.26 34.35
N ALA A 72 35.41 -3.61 33.40
CA ALA A 72 36.20 -4.28 32.36
C ALA A 72 37.18 -3.31 31.69
N ALA A 73 38.18 -3.84 30.97
CA ALA A 73 39.10 -3.02 30.17
C ALA A 73 38.43 -2.36 28.94
N GLY A 74 37.40 -3.02 28.41
CA GLY A 74 36.46 -2.47 27.44
C GLY A 74 35.07 -3.00 27.71
N ALA A 75 34.06 -2.19 27.41
CA ALA A 75 32.66 -2.49 27.64
C ALA A 75 31.85 -2.31 26.36
N ARG A 76 30.71 -3.01 26.27
CA ARG A 76 29.71 -2.80 25.22
C ARG A 76 28.37 -2.50 25.85
N HIS A 77 27.72 -1.44 25.39
CA HIS A 77 26.47 -0.97 25.96
C HIS A 77 25.54 -0.38 24.91
N ALA A 78 24.23 -0.61 25.06
CA ALA A 78 23.19 -0.04 24.21
C ALA A 78 22.15 0.66 25.08
N TRP A 79 21.71 1.85 24.66
CA TRP A 79 20.66 2.60 25.34
C TRP A 79 19.30 2.21 24.77
N ALA A 80 18.38 1.78 25.63
CA ALA A 80 17.06 1.36 25.18
C ALA A 80 16.18 2.53 24.71
N THR A 81 16.40 3.74 25.23
CA THR A 81 15.57 4.91 24.98
C THR A 81 16.37 6.08 24.42
N ALA A 82 15.69 6.93 23.65
CA ALA A 82 16.27 8.20 23.20
C ALA A 82 16.46 9.14 24.40
N GLY A 83 17.58 9.87 24.41
CA GLY A 83 17.93 10.73 25.52
C GLY A 83 19.37 11.21 25.47
N ARG A 84 19.72 12.08 26.42
CA ARG A 84 21.09 12.57 26.59
C ARG A 84 21.72 11.86 27.78
N TYR A 85 22.73 11.03 27.53
CA TYR A 85 23.38 10.19 28.53
C TYR A 85 24.80 10.66 28.79
N THR A 86 25.21 10.63 30.06
CA THR A 86 26.59 10.93 30.44
C THR A 86 27.29 9.63 30.80
N VAL A 87 28.18 9.16 29.91
CA VAL A 87 28.99 7.98 30.17
C VAL A 87 30.25 8.38 30.93
N ARG A 88 30.57 7.65 31.98
CA ARG A 88 31.72 7.88 32.86
C ARG A 88 32.58 6.63 32.94
N ALA A 89 33.89 6.82 32.85
CA ALA A 89 34.87 5.82 33.22
C ALA A 89 35.44 6.16 34.60
N LEU A 90 35.37 5.21 35.54
CA LEU A 90 35.69 5.39 36.96
C LEU A 90 36.80 4.43 37.40
N ASP A 91 37.67 4.91 38.29
CA ASP A 91 38.58 4.10 39.09
C ASP A 91 38.19 4.25 40.56
N GLY A 92 37.47 3.26 41.07
CA GLY A 92 36.76 3.37 42.36
C GLY A 92 35.73 4.50 42.32
N GLN A 93 35.96 5.56 43.11
CA GLN A 93 35.11 6.75 43.16
C GLN A 93 35.63 7.91 42.31
N LYS A 94 36.83 7.76 41.72
CA LYS A 94 37.47 8.82 40.95
C LYS A 94 37.02 8.72 39.48
N GLU A 95 36.45 9.79 38.97
CA GLU A 95 36.15 9.89 37.55
C GLU A 95 37.45 10.12 36.75
N LEU A 96 37.73 9.19 35.83
CA LEU A 96 38.89 9.26 34.94
C LEU A 96 38.58 10.07 33.68
N ALA A 97 37.38 9.90 33.14
CA ALA A 97 36.89 10.60 31.97
C ALA A 97 35.36 10.49 31.85
N ARG A 98 34.76 11.41 31.08
CA ARG A 98 33.33 11.42 30.76
C ARG A 98 33.10 11.81 29.30
N VAL A 99 31.99 11.34 28.74
CA VAL A 99 31.48 11.79 27.44
C VAL A 99 29.97 11.92 27.51
N VAL A 100 29.42 12.89 26.77
CA VAL A 100 27.98 13.03 26.58
C VAL A 100 27.59 12.40 25.25
N LEU A 101 26.60 11.53 25.29
CA LEU A 101 26.03 10.88 24.12
C LEU A 101 24.58 11.33 23.94
N THR A 102 24.19 11.61 22.70
CA THR A 102 22.79 11.88 22.34
C THR A 102 22.24 10.65 21.64
N VAL A 103 21.36 9.92 22.30
CA VAL A 103 20.69 8.77 21.71
C VAL A 103 19.38 9.26 21.09
N VAL A 104 19.16 8.95 19.82
CA VAL A 104 17.94 9.27 19.08
C VAL A 104 17.10 7.99 18.87
N PRO A 105 15.78 8.11 18.64
CA PRO A 105 14.93 6.96 18.35
C PRO A 105 15.47 6.20 17.13
N ARG A 106 15.40 4.86 17.16
CA ARG A 106 15.85 4.04 16.02
C ARG A 106 14.74 4.03 14.98
N PRO A 107 14.96 4.49 13.73
CA PRO A 107 13.91 4.49 12.71
C PRO A 107 13.42 3.08 12.38
N VAL A 108 12.12 2.91 12.11
CA VAL A 108 11.49 1.59 11.83
C VAL A 108 12.26 0.81 10.75
N LEU A 109 12.68 1.46 9.67
CA LEU A 109 13.43 0.78 8.59
C LEU A 109 14.79 0.22 9.03
N ARG A 110 15.40 0.77 10.08
CA ARG A 110 16.63 0.21 10.67
C ARG A 110 16.35 -1.00 11.57
N ALA A 111 15.09 -1.22 11.94
CA ALA A 111 14.62 -2.36 12.71
C ALA A 111 14.05 -3.49 11.82
N VAL A 112 14.08 -3.32 10.48
CA VAL A 112 13.63 -4.29 9.48
C VAL A 112 14.83 -4.87 8.72
N PRO A 113 14.94 -6.20 8.58
CA PRO A 113 16.01 -6.85 7.81
C PRO A 113 16.11 -6.35 6.36
N ALA A 114 17.34 -6.22 5.84
CA ALA A 114 17.61 -5.57 4.55
C ALA A 114 17.10 -6.32 3.31
N ASP A 115 16.75 -7.59 3.47
CA ASP A 115 16.18 -8.49 2.47
C ASP A 115 14.64 -8.61 2.56
N ALA A 116 14.01 -7.82 3.44
CA ALA A 116 12.55 -7.75 3.52
C ALA A 116 11.96 -7.36 2.15
N GLN A 117 11.03 -8.19 1.66
CA GLN A 117 10.44 -8.02 0.33
C GLN A 117 9.40 -6.91 0.31
N THR A 118 8.59 -6.82 1.37
CA THR A 118 7.54 -5.82 1.52
C THR A 118 7.62 -5.24 2.91
N VAL A 119 7.48 -3.91 3.02
CA VAL A 119 7.45 -3.19 4.28
C VAL A 119 6.34 -2.16 4.24
N LEU A 120 5.39 -2.24 5.16
CA LEU A 120 4.38 -1.23 5.44
C LEU A 120 4.72 -0.59 6.78
N TRP A 121 4.90 0.74 6.85
CA TRP A 121 5.24 1.37 8.13
C TRP A 121 4.69 2.78 8.29
N VAL A 122 4.55 3.15 9.56
CA VAL A 122 4.36 4.53 10.03
C VAL A 122 5.64 4.92 10.74
N PRO A 123 6.35 5.98 10.31
CA PRO A 123 7.70 6.28 10.79
C PRO A 123 7.73 6.70 12.26
N ARG A 124 6.67 7.36 12.72
CA ARG A 124 6.50 7.85 14.09
C ARG A 124 5.02 7.82 14.46
N LEU A 125 4.67 7.40 15.67
CA LEU A 125 3.28 7.39 16.11
C LEU A 125 2.72 8.81 16.23
N ARG A 126 3.45 9.68 16.94
CA ARG A 126 3.06 11.07 17.15
C ARG A 126 2.95 11.83 15.84
N GLY A 127 1.78 12.43 15.62
CA GLY A 127 1.49 13.25 14.44
C GLY A 127 1.09 12.46 13.18
N ASN A 128 1.17 11.13 13.19
CA ASN A 128 0.75 10.30 12.05
C ASN A 128 -0.49 9.44 12.37
N VAL A 129 -0.63 8.98 13.61
CA VAL A 129 -1.74 8.08 14.00
C VAL A 129 -3.04 8.83 14.20
N GLU A 130 -3.00 10.09 14.66
CA GLU A 130 -4.19 10.88 14.96
C GLU A 130 -5.02 11.14 13.70
N GLY A 131 -4.37 11.47 12.59
CA GLY A 131 -5.02 11.66 11.29
C GLY A 131 -5.63 10.35 10.75
N LEU A 132 -4.89 9.24 10.86
CA LEU A 132 -5.36 7.91 10.45
C LEU A 132 -6.59 7.47 11.25
N MET A 133 -6.54 7.67 12.56
CA MET A 133 -7.64 7.37 13.47
C MET A 133 -8.86 8.23 13.19
N GLY A 134 -8.69 9.54 13.07
CA GLY A 134 -9.79 10.46 12.76
C GLY A 134 -10.44 10.15 11.41
N PHE A 135 -9.65 9.79 10.41
CA PHE A 135 -10.14 9.37 9.10
C PHE A 135 -10.91 8.06 9.18
N TYR A 136 -10.36 7.04 9.83
CA TYR A 136 -11.01 5.74 9.99
C TYR A 136 -12.32 5.84 10.79
N GLU A 137 -12.30 6.55 11.92
CA GLU A 137 -13.50 6.83 12.74
C GLU A 137 -14.59 7.55 11.95
N ARG A 138 -14.21 8.51 11.09
CA ARG A 138 -15.17 9.17 10.23
C ARG A 138 -15.71 8.25 9.16
N MET A 139 -14.87 7.39 8.58
CA MET A 139 -15.23 6.46 7.52
C MET A 139 -16.21 5.38 7.97
N VAL A 140 -15.90 4.67 9.07
CA VAL A 140 -16.70 3.53 9.53
C VAL A 140 -17.67 3.89 10.67
N GLY A 141 -17.53 5.09 11.24
CA GLY A 141 -18.25 5.54 12.42
C GLY A 141 -17.54 5.18 13.71
N ALA A 142 -17.55 6.09 14.70
CA ALA A 142 -16.77 5.96 15.94
C ALA A 142 -17.05 4.66 16.73
N ALA A 143 -18.31 4.19 16.76
CA ALA A 143 -18.66 2.95 17.45
C ALA A 143 -18.08 1.70 16.76
N ASN A 144 -18.12 1.65 15.42
CA ASN A 144 -17.54 0.55 14.65
C ASN A 144 -16.02 0.60 14.71
N ALA A 145 -15.44 1.79 14.54
CA ALA A 145 -14.00 1.98 14.64
C ALA A 145 -13.49 1.50 16.00
N ARG A 146 -14.12 1.93 17.09
CA ARG A 146 -13.76 1.48 18.44
C ARG A 146 -13.80 -0.04 18.58
N ARG A 147 -14.88 -0.70 18.15
CA ARG A 147 -14.99 -2.17 18.20
C ARG A 147 -13.87 -2.84 17.40
N THR A 148 -13.66 -2.42 16.14
CA THR A 148 -12.65 -3.02 15.27
C THR A 148 -11.22 -2.81 15.79
N LEU A 149 -10.94 -1.65 16.39
CA LEU A 149 -9.62 -1.35 16.95
C LEU A 149 -9.36 -2.04 18.29
N GLU A 150 -10.40 -2.31 19.07
CA GLU A 150 -10.32 -3.12 20.30
C GLU A 150 -10.01 -4.61 19.97
N ASP A 151 -10.50 -5.12 18.84
CA ASP A 151 -10.30 -6.51 18.41
C ASP A 151 -8.94 -6.75 17.69
N ALA A 152 -8.23 -5.70 17.29
CA ALA A 152 -6.99 -5.80 16.52
C ALA A 152 -5.75 -5.99 17.43
N PRO A 153 -4.85 -6.97 17.15
CA PRO A 153 -3.64 -7.16 17.94
C PRO A 153 -2.72 -5.93 17.85
N LEU A 154 -2.06 -5.59 18.96
CA LEU A 154 -1.14 -4.45 19.13
C LEU A 154 -1.77 -3.04 19.04
N VAL A 155 -2.89 -2.87 18.35
CA VAL A 155 -3.57 -1.57 18.18
C VAL A 155 -3.99 -0.93 19.51
N PRO A 156 -4.57 -1.65 20.50
CA PRO A 156 -4.87 -1.07 21.80
C PRO A 156 -3.65 -0.46 22.51
N LEU A 157 -2.47 -1.05 22.32
CA LEU A 157 -1.21 -0.53 22.89
C LEU A 157 -0.77 0.75 22.19
N LEU A 158 -0.87 0.79 20.85
CA LEU A 158 -0.62 1.99 20.05
C LEU A 158 -1.47 3.17 20.54
N LEU A 159 -2.77 2.94 20.73
CA LEU A 159 -3.71 3.98 21.14
C LEU A 159 -3.44 4.51 22.56
N ARG A 160 -3.04 3.64 23.49
CA ARG A 160 -2.62 4.05 24.84
C ARG A 160 -1.35 4.92 24.81
N GLY A 161 -0.40 4.59 23.95
CA GLY A 161 0.84 5.36 23.76
C GLY A 161 0.61 6.79 23.25
N VAL A 162 -0.31 6.95 22.31
CA VAL A 162 -0.66 8.27 21.75
C VAL A 162 -1.50 9.11 22.72
N SER A 163 -2.26 8.48 23.62
CA SER A 163 -3.16 9.16 24.57
C SER A 163 -2.46 9.80 25.79
N GLY A 164 -1.13 9.74 25.87
CA GLY A 164 -0.34 10.42 26.91
C GLY A 164 -0.35 9.77 28.30
N GLY A 165 -0.85 8.54 28.43
CA GLY A 165 -0.71 7.74 29.65
C GLY A 165 0.72 7.20 29.84
N ARG A 166 1.03 6.60 31.01
CA ARG A 166 2.19 5.71 31.12
C ARG A 166 2.00 4.59 30.12
N SER A 167 2.80 4.59 29.07
CA SER A 167 2.75 3.59 28.02
C SER A 167 4.15 3.02 27.83
N GLU A 168 4.19 1.72 27.58
CA GLU A 168 5.39 0.98 27.22
C GLU A 168 5.81 1.25 25.76
N VAL A 169 4.97 1.96 24.98
CA VAL A 169 5.17 2.33 23.59
C VAL A 169 5.88 3.68 23.49
N ASP A 170 6.90 3.77 22.63
CA ASP A 170 7.59 5.05 22.36
C ASP A 170 6.83 5.84 21.29
N PRO A 171 6.23 7.01 21.61
CA PRO A 171 5.50 7.81 20.63
C PRO A 171 6.40 8.47 19.56
N GLU A 172 7.71 8.56 19.81
CA GLU A 172 8.70 9.07 18.85
C GLU A 172 9.24 7.96 17.93
N GLU A 173 8.95 6.70 18.23
CA GLU A 173 9.17 5.57 17.32
C GLU A 173 7.90 5.24 16.55
N GLY A 174 8.03 4.33 15.59
CA GLY A 174 6.96 3.93 14.69
C GLY A 174 6.52 2.50 14.87
N PHE A 175 5.64 2.06 13.97
CA PHE A 175 5.24 0.67 13.85
C PHE A 175 5.21 0.26 12.39
N GLY A 176 5.24 -1.03 12.13
CA GLY A 176 5.11 -1.54 10.78
C GLY A 176 4.90 -3.03 10.71
N PHE A 177 4.89 -3.51 9.48
CA PHE A 177 4.81 -4.90 9.11
C PHE A 177 5.78 -5.16 7.97
N PHE A 178 6.40 -6.33 7.96
CA PHE A 178 7.25 -6.73 6.85
C PHE A 178 7.11 -8.22 6.52
N LEU A 179 7.44 -8.54 5.26
CA LEU A 179 7.51 -9.90 4.73
C LEU A 179 8.97 -10.26 4.46
N LEU A 180 9.37 -11.47 4.84
CA LEU A 180 10.71 -12.01 4.58
C LEU A 180 10.65 -13.06 3.46
N PRO A 181 11.74 -13.27 2.71
CA PRO A 181 11.76 -14.23 1.62
C PRO A 181 11.55 -15.69 2.04
N ASP A 182 12.03 -16.06 3.22
CA ASP A 182 12.03 -17.44 3.71
C ASP A 182 11.03 -17.65 4.87
N PHE A 183 9.96 -16.84 4.91
CA PHE A 183 8.90 -16.92 5.92
C PHE A 183 7.52 -16.69 5.30
N ASP A 184 6.71 -17.73 5.29
CA ASP A 184 5.30 -17.67 4.88
C ASP A 184 4.46 -17.08 6.02
N GLY A 185 4.46 -15.75 6.12
CA GLY A 185 3.72 -15.01 7.14
C GLY A 185 4.12 -13.55 7.22
N VAL A 186 3.56 -12.86 8.21
CA VAL A 186 3.76 -11.43 8.46
C VAL A 186 4.53 -11.23 9.76
N VAL A 187 5.50 -10.31 9.76
CA VAL A 187 6.17 -9.87 10.99
C VAL A 187 5.74 -8.45 11.31
N ALA A 188 5.06 -8.27 12.45
CA ALA A 188 4.74 -6.95 12.98
C ALA A 188 5.86 -6.45 13.91
N LEU A 189 6.12 -5.14 13.92
CA LEU A 189 7.05 -4.51 14.84
C LEU A 189 6.50 -3.20 15.42
N LEU A 190 6.85 -2.93 16.68
CA LEU A 190 6.44 -1.74 17.42
C LEU A 190 7.60 -1.22 18.27
N GLY A 191 7.92 0.07 18.11
CA GLY A 191 8.89 0.78 18.95
C GLY A 191 8.41 0.98 20.38
N VAL A 192 9.26 0.68 21.35
CA VAL A 192 8.91 0.58 22.77
C VAL A 192 9.99 1.17 23.67
N THR A 193 9.58 1.75 24.80
CA THR A 193 10.53 2.31 25.79
C THR A 193 11.05 1.25 26.77
N ASP A 194 10.25 0.22 27.06
CA ASP A 194 10.62 -0.90 27.94
C ASP A 194 10.19 -2.23 27.29
N PRO A 195 11.12 -2.97 26.66
CA PRO A 195 10.83 -4.23 26.01
C PRO A 195 10.15 -5.28 26.91
N LYS A 196 10.54 -5.38 28.18
CA LYS A 196 9.98 -6.39 29.09
C LYS A 196 8.55 -6.04 29.47
N ALA A 197 8.31 -4.78 29.83
CA ALA A 197 6.97 -4.31 30.12
C ALA A 197 6.07 -4.39 28.88
N ALA A 198 6.60 -4.08 27.69
CA ALA A 198 5.88 -4.16 26.43
C ALA A 198 5.50 -5.61 26.08
N ILE A 199 6.40 -6.58 26.18
CA ILE A 199 6.05 -8.01 25.99
C ILE A 199 4.95 -8.44 26.96
N ALA A 200 5.04 -8.02 28.22
CA ALA A 200 4.01 -8.32 29.21
C ALA A 200 2.66 -7.67 28.85
N ALA A 201 2.67 -6.45 28.31
CA ALA A 201 1.48 -5.74 27.84
C ALA A 201 0.85 -6.44 26.63
N VAL A 202 1.62 -6.74 25.59
CA VAL A 202 1.16 -7.50 24.42
C VAL A 202 0.61 -8.86 24.83
N SER A 203 1.29 -9.55 25.75
CA SER A 203 0.84 -10.85 26.27
C SER A 203 -0.51 -10.76 27.00
N ARG A 204 -0.84 -9.63 27.65
CA ARG A 204 -2.15 -9.43 28.27
C ARG A 204 -3.23 -9.23 27.21
N GLU A 205 -2.97 -8.39 26.21
CA GLU A 205 -3.91 -8.11 25.11
C GLU A 205 -4.21 -9.37 24.29
N LEU A 206 -3.19 -10.18 23.98
CA LEU A 206 -3.39 -11.44 23.27
C LEU A 206 -4.21 -12.46 24.08
N ARG A 207 -4.02 -12.52 25.41
CA ARG A 207 -4.85 -13.35 26.29
C ARG A 207 -6.30 -12.86 26.35
N SER A 208 -6.54 -11.55 26.39
CA SER A 208 -7.92 -11.01 26.34
C SER A 208 -8.61 -11.28 25.01
N ALA A 209 -7.85 -11.37 23.91
CA ALA A 209 -8.35 -11.81 22.61
C ALA A 209 -8.58 -13.35 22.52
N GLY A 210 -8.28 -14.10 23.58
CA GLY A 210 -8.51 -15.54 23.67
C GLY A 210 -7.32 -16.42 23.30
N HIS A 211 -6.17 -15.85 22.93
CA HIS A 211 -4.96 -16.62 22.63
C HIS A 211 -4.29 -17.18 23.89
N GLN A 212 -3.65 -18.34 23.76
CA GLN A 212 -2.84 -18.90 24.85
C GLN A 212 -1.40 -18.39 24.72
N VAL A 213 -0.94 -17.60 25.70
CA VAL A 213 0.41 -17.03 25.71
C VAL A 213 1.29 -17.75 26.74
N LEU A 214 2.33 -18.42 26.25
CA LEU A 214 3.30 -19.22 26.99
C LEU A 214 4.67 -18.48 27.05
N PRO A 215 5.00 -17.83 28.19
CA PRO A 215 6.29 -17.16 28.37
C PRO A 215 7.47 -18.14 28.36
N ARG A 216 8.65 -17.67 27.97
CA ARG A 216 9.90 -18.44 27.93
C ARG A 216 10.99 -17.77 28.79
N GLU A 217 12.00 -18.54 29.17
CA GLU A 217 13.10 -18.09 30.04
C GLU A 217 13.95 -16.98 29.40
N ASP A 218 14.03 -16.96 28.06
CA ASP A 218 14.77 -15.96 27.29
C ASP A 218 14.03 -14.62 27.14
N GLY A 219 12.86 -14.47 27.78
CA GLY A 219 12.04 -13.25 27.75
C GLY A 219 11.07 -13.17 26.56
N SER A 220 11.10 -14.12 25.62
CA SER A 220 10.11 -14.23 24.55
C SER A 220 8.84 -14.96 25.04
N ALA A 221 7.81 -14.99 24.20
CA ALA A 221 6.61 -15.78 24.43
C ALA A 221 6.14 -16.49 23.16
N ARG A 222 5.80 -17.77 23.29
CA ARG A 222 5.02 -18.49 22.28
C ARG A 222 3.56 -18.10 22.45
N VAL A 223 2.87 -17.86 21.35
CA VAL A 223 1.44 -17.55 21.36
C VAL A 223 0.71 -18.55 20.49
N ASP A 224 -0.13 -19.36 21.10
CA ASP A 224 -0.99 -20.31 20.39
C ASP A 224 -2.32 -19.62 20.05
N PRO A 225 -2.66 -19.52 18.74
CA PRO A 225 -3.88 -18.87 18.28
C PRO A 225 -5.16 -19.53 18.83
N VAL A 226 -6.21 -18.74 19.04
CA VAL A 226 -7.50 -19.23 19.58
C VAL A 226 -8.25 -20.09 18.56
N ASP A 227 -7.98 -19.88 17.27
CA ASP A 227 -8.55 -20.62 16.14
C ASP A 227 -7.79 -21.92 15.82
N GLY A 228 -6.76 -22.27 16.60
CA GLY A 228 -5.94 -23.45 16.38
C GLY A 228 -4.96 -23.33 15.21
N GLY A 229 -4.71 -22.11 14.72
CA GLY A 229 -3.68 -21.83 13.72
C GLY A 229 -2.25 -22.09 14.22
N ARG A 230 -1.27 -21.86 13.35
CA ARG A 230 0.16 -22.02 13.65
C ARG A 230 0.60 -21.06 14.77
N SER A 231 1.44 -21.55 15.67
CA SER A 231 1.94 -20.76 16.80
C SER A 231 2.75 -19.54 16.35
N MET A 232 2.46 -18.39 16.94
CA MET A 232 3.19 -17.14 16.74
C MET A 232 4.35 -17.02 17.74
N LEU A 233 5.30 -16.12 17.45
CA LEU A 233 6.39 -15.78 18.35
C LEU A 233 6.40 -14.27 18.67
N LEU A 234 6.32 -13.96 19.97
CA LEU A 234 6.46 -12.61 20.52
C LEU A 234 7.85 -12.47 21.15
N PHE A 235 8.64 -11.51 20.71
CA PHE A 235 9.99 -11.27 21.23
C PHE A 235 10.36 -9.78 21.13
N ALA A 236 11.50 -9.40 21.69
CA ALA A 236 12.02 -8.05 21.56
C ALA A 236 13.47 -8.05 21.11
N ASP A 237 13.84 -7.05 20.31
CA ASP A 237 15.21 -6.77 19.92
C ASP A 237 15.39 -5.24 19.88
N ARG A 238 16.42 -4.75 20.59
CA ARG A 238 16.98 -3.39 20.44
C ARG A 238 15.94 -2.26 20.30
N GLY A 239 15.04 -2.15 21.27
CA GLY A 239 14.02 -1.08 21.34
C GLY A 239 12.68 -1.42 20.67
N TYR A 240 12.56 -2.58 20.03
CA TYR A 240 11.34 -2.99 19.34
C TYR A 240 10.78 -4.30 19.91
N VAL A 241 9.46 -4.40 19.96
CA VAL A 241 8.75 -5.67 20.13
C VAL A 241 8.28 -6.16 18.76
N TYR A 242 8.48 -7.46 18.51
CA TYR A 242 8.13 -8.14 17.28
C TYR A 242 7.11 -9.24 17.54
N LEU A 243 6.15 -9.38 16.62
CA LEU A 243 5.22 -10.50 16.58
C LEU A 243 5.31 -11.16 15.20
N ALA A 244 5.90 -12.36 15.15
CA ALA A 244 5.96 -13.17 13.94
C ALA A 244 4.69 -14.03 13.85
N VAL A 245 3.87 -13.76 12.84
CA VAL A 245 2.58 -14.41 12.58
C VAL A 245 2.71 -15.26 11.31
N PRO A 246 2.86 -16.59 11.42
CA PRO A 246 2.86 -17.47 10.26
C PRO A 246 1.48 -17.50 9.61
N ASP A 247 1.43 -17.70 8.30
CA ASP A 247 0.17 -17.92 7.58
C ASP A 247 -0.53 -19.17 8.10
N SER A 248 -1.85 -19.10 8.22
CA SER A 248 -2.68 -20.27 8.53
C SER A 248 -2.57 -21.28 7.37
N PRO A 249 -2.40 -22.59 7.65
CA PRO A 249 -2.39 -23.56 6.58
C PRO A 249 -3.73 -23.52 5.82
N ASP A 250 -3.67 -23.65 4.49
CA ASP A 250 -4.86 -23.91 3.69
C ASP A 250 -5.61 -25.11 4.27
N ALA A 251 -6.95 -25.05 4.27
CA ALA A 251 -7.75 -26.20 4.68
C ALA A 251 -7.33 -27.41 3.82
N PRO A 252 -6.95 -28.56 4.44
CA PRO A 252 -6.47 -29.70 3.68
C PRO A 252 -7.54 -30.13 2.68
N ALA A 253 -7.12 -30.47 1.46
CA ALA A 253 -8.03 -31.00 0.46
C ALA A 253 -8.73 -32.26 1.01
N PRO A 254 -10.01 -32.50 0.70
CA PRO A 254 -10.73 -33.65 1.24
C PRO A 254 -9.99 -34.96 0.96
N GLY A 255 -9.51 -35.64 2.01
CA GLY A 255 -8.83 -36.94 1.91
C GLY A 255 -7.35 -36.96 2.29
N GLU A 256 -6.73 -35.82 2.60
CA GLU A 256 -5.33 -35.78 3.02
C GLU A 256 -5.17 -36.03 4.53
N THR A 257 -4.52 -37.14 4.90
CA THR A 257 -4.21 -37.43 6.30
C THR A 257 -3.04 -36.58 6.78
N VAL A 258 -3.31 -35.61 7.63
CA VAL A 258 -2.27 -34.80 8.30
C VAL A 258 -1.54 -35.66 9.33
N LYS A 259 -0.26 -35.97 9.09
CA LYS A 259 0.59 -36.68 10.05
C LYS A 259 1.04 -35.74 11.17
N ALA A 260 0.93 -36.20 12.41
CA ALA A 260 1.26 -35.50 13.66
C ALA A 260 2.77 -35.15 13.88
N LEU A 261 3.57 -35.06 12.81
CA LEU A 261 4.98 -34.62 12.87
C LEU A 261 5.15 -33.09 12.79
N ALA A 262 4.06 -32.34 12.58
CA ALA A 262 4.09 -30.90 12.31
C ALA A 262 4.56 -30.03 13.51
N ALA A 263 4.40 -30.48 14.76
CA ALA A 263 4.68 -29.65 15.94
C ALA A 263 6.17 -29.32 16.18
N VAL A 264 7.11 -30.06 15.58
CA VAL A 264 8.57 -29.85 15.76
C VAL A 264 9.13 -28.91 14.69
N GLU A 265 8.66 -29.02 13.44
CA GLU A 265 9.06 -28.12 12.33
C GLU A 265 8.47 -26.72 12.48
N GLU A 266 7.24 -26.59 12.96
CA GLU A 266 6.53 -25.28 13.08
C GLU A 266 7.20 -24.29 14.04
N SER A 267 7.83 -24.79 15.11
CA SER A 267 8.61 -23.94 16.03
C SER A 267 9.89 -23.39 15.40
N ALA A 268 10.44 -24.07 14.39
CA ALA A 268 11.70 -23.70 13.76
C ALA A 268 11.57 -22.50 12.81
N ASP A 269 10.37 -22.25 12.28
CA ASP A 269 10.11 -21.20 11.27
C ASP A 269 10.04 -19.81 11.89
N VAL A 270 9.26 -19.64 12.96
CA VAL A 270 9.20 -18.37 13.71
C VAL A 270 10.51 -18.06 14.43
N GLU A 271 11.28 -19.08 14.84
CA GLU A 271 12.62 -18.88 15.39
C GLU A 271 13.66 -18.50 14.32
N ARG A 272 13.43 -18.84 13.05
CA ARG A 272 14.25 -18.28 11.95
C ARG A 272 14.04 -16.79 11.86
N VAL A 273 12.79 -16.31 11.93
CA VAL A 273 12.47 -14.87 11.93
C VAL A 273 13.22 -14.15 13.05
N ARG A 274 13.13 -14.65 14.29
CA ARG A 274 13.84 -14.05 15.42
C ARG A 274 15.35 -13.98 15.19
N ARG A 275 15.98 -15.09 14.81
CA ARG A 275 17.43 -15.11 14.53
C ARG A 275 17.82 -14.13 13.42
N HIS A 276 16.98 -13.99 12.40
CA HIS A 276 17.20 -13.05 11.30
C HIS A 276 17.14 -11.59 11.76
N VAL A 277 16.18 -11.26 12.63
CA VAL A 277 16.07 -9.94 13.26
C VAL A 277 17.26 -9.67 14.20
N GLU A 278 17.59 -10.59 15.09
CA GLU A 278 18.70 -10.43 16.06
C GLU A 278 20.07 -10.33 15.39
N ALA A 279 20.25 -10.98 14.22
CA ALA A 279 21.47 -10.94 13.42
C ALA A 279 21.69 -9.58 12.71
N LEU A 280 20.68 -8.71 12.67
CA LEU A 280 20.77 -7.40 12.04
C LEU A 280 21.85 -6.56 12.73
N SER A 281 22.95 -6.26 12.04
CA SER A 281 24.09 -5.49 12.57
C SER A 281 24.39 -4.22 11.76
N GLY A 282 23.49 -3.85 10.85
CA GLY A 282 23.63 -2.71 9.95
C GLY A 282 22.33 -1.91 9.79
N PRO A 283 22.22 -1.11 8.72
CA PRO A 283 21.13 -0.14 8.54
C PRO A 283 19.77 -0.74 8.15
N GLY A 284 19.68 -2.07 7.99
CA GLY A 284 18.44 -2.72 7.57
C GLY A 284 17.92 -2.17 6.24
N MET A 285 16.60 -2.00 6.15
CA MET A 285 15.95 -1.39 4.98
C MET A 285 16.22 0.10 4.82
N ALA A 286 16.78 0.79 5.81
CA ALA A 286 16.98 2.24 5.73
C ALA A 286 18.01 2.65 4.65
N GLU A 287 18.94 1.76 4.29
CA GLU A 287 19.93 1.97 3.23
C GLU A 287 19.68 1.07 2.00
N ASN A 288 18.47 0.51 1.86
CA ASN A 288 18.11 -0.23 0.66
C ASN A 288 18.11 0.71 -0.56
N VAL A 289 18.92 0.37 -1.57
CA VAL A 289 19.17 1.22 -2.74
C VAL A 289 17.89 1.48 -3.53
N LEU A 290 17.07 0.44 -3.77
CA LEU A 290 15.84 0.58 -4.54
C LEU A 290 14.79 1.39 -3.78
N LEU A 291 14.67 1.17 -2.45
CA LEU A 291 13.80 1.97 -1.60
C LEU A 291 14.20 3.45 -1.64
N ALA A 292 15.49 3.76 -1.51
CA ALA A 292 15.98 5.15 -1.58
C ALA A 292 15.71 5.80 -2.94
N GLU A 293 15.94 5.07 -4.04
CA GLU A 293 15.63 5.52 -5.41
C GLU A 293 14.14 5.85 -5.56
N LEU A 294 13.28 4.94 -5.11
CA LEU A 294 11.83 5.06 -5.26
C LEU A 294 11.24 6.14 -4.35
N ARG A 295 11.72 6.24 -3.11
CA ARG A 295 11.27 7.24 -2.14
C ARG A 295 11.51 8.67 -2.63
N ALA A 296 12.61 8.91 -3.35
CA ALA A 296 12.89 10.22 -3.94
C ALA A 296 11.88 10.64 -5.02
N LYS A 297 11.08 9.72 -5.57
CA LYS A 297 10.09 9.98 -6.63
C LYS A 297 8.67 10.23 -6.11
N VAL A 298 8.42 9.94 -4.84
CA VAL A 298 7.09 9.95 -4.22
C VAL A 298 7.02 11.04 -3.17
N ARG A 299 5.88 11.73 -3.07
CA ARG A 299 5.63 12.72 -2.02
C ARG A 299 5.67 12.07 -0.64
N ASP A 300 5.95 12.88 0.38
CA ASP A 300 5.94 12.40 1.75
C ASP A 300 4.52 12.13 2.26
N GLY A 301 4.38 11.32 3.30
CA GLY A 301 3.09 10.91 3.85
C GLY A 301 3.18 10.41 5.29
N SER A 302 2.08 9.84 5.78
CA SER A 302 1.97 9.31 7.15
C SER A 302 2.16 7.79 7.21
N VAL A 303 1.83 7.09 6.12
CA VAL A 303 2.00 5.64 5.96
C VAL A 303 2.76 5.37 4.67
N PHE A 304 3.70 4.45 4.71
CA PHE A 304 4.53 4.09 3.55
C PHE A 304 4.47 2.60 3.28
N LEU A 305 4.44 2.24 2.00
CA LEU A 305 4.52 0.87 1.51
C LEU A 305 5.67 0.76 0.52
N PHE A 306 6.65 -0.08 0.82
CA PHE A 306 7.65 -0.54 -0.14
C PHE A 306 7.40 -2.01 -0.46
N SER A 307 7.51 -2.40 -1.72
CA SER A 307 7.42 -3.79 -2.13
C SER A 307 8.33 -4.08 -3.32
N SER A 308 9.15 -5.12 -3.22
CA SER A 308 10.08 -5.60 -4.23
C SER A 308 10.14 -7.13 -4.17
N PRO A 309 9.02 -7.83 -4.44
CA PRO A 309 9.00 -9.29 -4.40
C PRO A 309 9.93 -9.86 -5.47
N PRO A 310 10.58 -11.01 -5.22
CA PRO A 310 11.42 -11.66 -6.20
C PRO A 310 10.56 -12.10 -7.39
N VAL A 311 10.95 -11.68 -8.58
CA VAL A 311 10.35 -12.16 -9.83
C VAL A 311 11.10 -13.42 -10.27
N PRO A 312 10.43 -14.58 -10.41
CA PRO A 312 11.07 -15.78 -10.94
C PRO A 312 11.73 -15.50 -12.29
N GLU A 313 12.92 -16.07 -12.55
CA GLU A 313 13.67 -15.82 -13.80
C GLU A 313 12.82 -16.05 -15.06
N ALA A 314 11.98 -17.10 -15.03
CA ALA A 314 11.08 -17.44 -16.13
C ALA A 314 10.01 -16.37 -16.44
N GLU A 315 9.73 -15.48 -15.48
CA GLU A 315 8.67 -14.47 -15.56
C GLU A 315 9.22 -13.04 -15.70
N LYS A 316 10.55 -12.84 -15.58
CA LYS A 316 11.19 -11.51 -15.71
C LYS A 316 10.98 -10.86 -17.07
N GLU A 317 10.81 -11.65 -18.13
CA GLU A 317 10.50 -11.10 -19.45
C GLU A 317 9.10 -10.47 -19.51
N ASP A 318 8.14 -11.07 -18.81
CA ASP A 318 6.73 -10.67 -18.76
C ASP A 318 6.43 -9.65 -17.64
N MET A 319 7.24 -9.62 -16.57
CA MET A 319 7.10 -8.73 -15.41
C MET A 319 8.36 -7.86 -15.24
N PRO A 320 8.45 -6.71 -15.94
CA PRO A 320 9.64 -5.84 -15.89
C PRO A 320 9.73 -5.01 -14.60
N VAL A 321 8.79 -5.17 -13.67
CA VAL A 321 8.66 -4.40 -12.43
C VAL A 321 9.82 -4.72 -11.49
N ARG A 322 10.55 -3.68 -11.08
CA ARG A 322 11.63 -3.78 -10.10
C ARG A 322 11.10 -3.69 -8.67
N GLY A 323 10.06 -2.88 -8.46
CA GLY A 323 9.45 -2.67 -7.16
C GLY A 323 8.50 -1.48 -7.16
N PHE A 324 7.80 -1.30 -6.05
CA PHE A 324 6.81 -0.27 -5.81
C PHE A 324 7.15 0.47 -4.51
N PHE A 325 6.94 1.77 -4.52
CA PHE A 325 6.88 2.58 -3.30
C PHE A 325 5.65 3.47 -3.34
N GLY A 326 4.90 3.51 -2.25
CA GLY A 326 3.73 4.37 -2.08
C GLY A 326 3.75 5.06 -0.73
N ALA A 327 3.24 6.29 -0.71
CA ALA A 327 2.99 7.06 0.50
C ALA A 327 1.51 7.46 0.54
N LEU A 328 0.93 7.35 1.74
CA LEU A 328 -0.42 7.80 2.04
C LEU A 328 -0.34 8.98 3.01
N ALA A 329 -0.73 10.17 2.56
CA ALA A 329 -0.91 11.34 3.42
C ALA A 329 -2.36 11.36 3.92
N VAL A 330 -2.56 11.29 5.24
CA VAL A 330 -3.90 11.16 5.82
C VAL A 330 -4.21 12.30 6.76
N GLN A 331 -5.37 12.91 6.52
CA GLN A 331 -6.03 13.89 7.37
C GLN A 331 -7.40 13.34 7.75
N ALA A 332 -8.08 13.95 8.73
CA ALA A 332 -9.34 13.40 9.23
C ALA A 332 -10.46 13.33 8.16
N ASP A 333 -10.47 14.20 7.17
CA ASP A 333 -11.44 14.24 6.06
C ASP A 333 -10.92 13.63 4.76
N GLN A 334 -9.62 13.46 4.57
CA GLN A 334 -9.09 13.00 3.29
C GLN A 334 -7.85 12.13 3.43
N ALA A 335 -7.69 11.20 2.49
CA ALA A 335 -6.49 10.40 2.31
C ALA A 335 -6.00 10.53 0.87
N GLU A 336 -4.74 10.91 0.71
CA GLU A 336 -4.07 11.06 -0.59
C GLU A 336 -2.99 9.99 -0.77
N LEU A 337 -3.05 9.28 -1.88
CA LEU A 337 -2.06 8.30 -2.30
C LEU A 337 -1.16 8.91 -3.38
N ASP A 338 0.15 8.80 -3.21
CA ASP A 338 1.15 9.00 -4.26
C ASP A 338 2.07 7.78 -4.26
N GLY A 339 2.32 7.20 -5.42
CA GLY A 339 3.12 6.01 -5.55
C GLY A 339 3.84 5.93 -6.87
N PHE A 340 4.95 5.18 -6.89
CA PHE A 340 5.77 4.96 -8.05
C PHE A 340 6.08 3.47 -8.17
N LEU A 341 5.66 2.90 -9.30
CA LEU A 341 6.01 1.56 -9.73
C LEU A 341 7.21 1.64 -10.65
N SER A 342 8.36 1.14 -10.21
CA SER A 342 9.57 1.12 -11.03
C SER A 342 9.61 -0.08 -11.95
N SER A 343 10.05 0.15 -13.18
CA SER A 343 10.15 -0.88 -14.21
C SER A 343 11.44 -0.75 -14.99
N SER A 344 11.98 -1.89 -15.44
CA SER A 344 13.14 -1.97 -16.33
C SER A 344 12.82 -1.60 -17.79
N ARG A 345 11.53 -1.60 -18.16
CA ARG A 345 11.03 -1.22 -19.49
C ARG A 345 9.80 -0.31 -19.36
N PRO A 346 9.47 0.50 -20.38
CA PRO A 346 8.26 1.32 -20.38
C PRO A 346 7.02 0.49 -20.04
N LEU A 347 6.22 0.95 -19.07
CA LEU A 347 4.94 0.34 -18.74
C LEU A 347 3.90 0.81 -19.74
N LEU A 348 3.04 -0.10 -20.22
CA LEU A 348 2.00 0.20 -21.22
C LEU A 348 2.56 0.81 -22.53
N GLY A 349 3.80 0.46 -22.89
CA GLY A 349 4.42 0.79 -24.18
C GLY A 349 5.09 2.17 -24.23
N GLU A 350 5.77 2.45 -25.34
CA GLU A 350 6.47 3.73 -25.60
C GLU A 350 5.54 4.81 -26.15
N THR A 351 4.41 4.40 -26.73
CA THR A 351 3.40 5.30 -27.29
C THR A 351 2.30 5.54 -26.26
N ARG A 352 1.79 6.77 -26.19
CA ARG A 352 0.62 7.05 -25.34
C ARG A 352 -0.62 6.37 -25.92
N GLY A 353 -1.45 5.84 -25.04
CA GLY A 353 -2.77 5.35 -25.40
C GLY A 353 -3.64 6.44 -26.03
N PRO A 354 -4.69 6.07 -26.79
CA PRO A 354 -5.55 7.02 -27.49
C PRO A 354 -6.50 7.79 -26.56
N ALA A 355 -6.93 8.97 -26.98
CA ALA A 355 -7.94 9.75 -26.27
C ALA A 355 -9.34 9.12 -26.40
N SER A 356 -10.09 9.08 -25.31
CA SER A 356 -11.52 8.74 -25.35
C SER A 356 -12.34 9.89 -25.92
N ALA A 357 -13.14 9.63 -26.96
CA ALA A 357 -14.07 10.65 -27.46
C ALA A 357 -15.39 10.71 -26.66
N LEU A 358 -15.80 9.66 -25.93
CA LEU A 358 -16.90 9.75 -24.95
C LEU A 358 -16.62 10.85 -23.93
N LEU A 359 -15.40 10.88 -23.38
CA LEU A 359 -15.03 11.90 -22.41
C LEU A 359 -14.96 13.30 -23.02
N GLY A 360 -14.67 13.42 -24.31
CA GLY A 360 -14.62 14.72 -25.00
C GLY A 360 -15.99 15.37 -25.20
N ARG A 361 -17.07 14.58 -25.27
CA ARG A 361 -18.44 15.07 -25.42
C ARG A 361 -19.46 14.07 -24.86
N ALA A 362 -19.94 14.32 -23.64
CA ALA A 362 -21.00 13.55 -22.99
C ALA A 362 -21.82 14.43 -22.04
N ALA A 363 -22.90 13.89 -21.47
CA ALA A 363 -23.65 14.57 -20.42
C ALA A 363 -22.71 14.90 -19.23
N VAL A 364 -22.85 16.08 -18.65
CA VAL A 364 -22.04 16.49 -17.49
C VAL A 364 -22.57 15.89 -16.18
N GLY A 365 -21.72 15.87 -15.15
CA GLY A 365 -22.05 15.36 -13.82
C GLY A 365 -22.25 13.84 -13.73
N PRO A 366 -21.31 13.01 -14.23
CA PRO A 366 -21.35 11.57 -13.95
C PRO A 366 -21.08 11.31 -12.46
N VAL A 367 -21.80 10.35 -11.86
CA VAL A 367 -21.56 9.87 -10.49
C VAL A 367 -20.44 8.83 -10.42
N ALA A 368 -20.05 8.25 -11.56
CA ALA A 368 -18.83 7.47 -11.69
C ALA A 368 -18.26 7.60 -13.10
N ALA A 369 -16.92 7.56 -13.20
CA ALA A 369 -16.22 7.57 -14.47
C ALA A 369 -15.06 6.58 -14.42
N ALA A 370 -14.85 5.83 -15.49
CA ALA A 370 -13.67 4.98 -15.65
C ALA A 370 -13.09 5.16 -17.06
N GLN A 371 -11.76 5.11 -17.16
CA GLN A 371 -11.05 5.15 -18.42
C GLN A 371 -9.91 4.13 -18.41
N LEU A 372 -9.81 3.37 -19.50
CA LEU A 372 -8.61 2.64 -19.88
C LEU A 372 -8.12 3.25 -21.18
N SER A 373 -6.89 3.76 -21.20
CA SER A 373 -6.24 4.26 -22.42
C SER A 373 -4.86 3.63 -22.54
N VAL A 374 -4.78 2.59 -23.38
CA VAL A 374 -3.59 1.75 -23.53
C VAL A 374 -3.39 1.49 -25.03
N PRO A 375 -2.15 1.49 -25.55
CA PRO A 375 -1.91 1.08 -26.93
C PRO A 375 -2.47 -0.33 -27.23
N PRO A 376 -3.02 -0.60 -28.42
CA PRO A 376 -3.60 -1.92 -28.75
C PRO A 376 -2.67 -3.10 -28.51
N GLU A 377 -1.39 -2.93 -28.82
CA GLU A 377 -0.35 -3.95 -28.66
C GLU A 377 -0.10 -4.28 -27.18
N GLU A 378 -0.18 -3.27 -26.33
CA GLU A 378 0.00 -3.39 -24.88
C GLU A 378 -1.25 -3.97 -24.22
N LEU A 379 -2.44 -3.58 -24.69
CA LEU A 379 -3.69 -4.22 -24.31
C LEU A 379 -3.65 -5.72 -24.64
N ALA A 380 -3.15 -6.09 -25.82
CA ALA A 380 -2.96 -7.48 -26.20
C ALA A 380 -1.96 -8.21 -25.29
N ARG A 381 -0.85 -7.55 -24.91
CA ARG A 381 0.12 -8.11 -23.94
C ARG A 381 -0.49 -8.32 -22.55
N LEU A 382 -1.30 -7.39 -22.06
CA LEU A 382 -1.95 -7.51 -20.76
C LEU A 382 -2.93 -8.69 -20.71
N VAL A 383 -3.73 -8.85 -21.78
CA VAL A 383 -4.76 -9.90 -21.83
C VAL A 383 -4.16 -11.27 -22.11
N PHE A 384 -3.23 -11.36 -23.08
CA PHE A 384 -2.74 -12.65 -23.59
C PHE A 384 -1.33 -12.99 -23.11
N GLY A 385 -0.52 -12.03 -22.67
CA GLY A 385 0.91 -12.20 -22.44
C GLY A 385 1.76 -11.74 -23.63
N SER A 386 3.08 -11.72 -23.44
CA SER A 386 4.01 -11.27 -24.47
C SER A 386 3.94 -12.16 -25.73
N PRO A 387 4.30 -11.62 -26.91
CA PRO A 387 4.34 -12.40 -28.14
C PRO A 387 5.23 -13.64 -27.97
N ARG A 388 4.70 -14.83 -28.32
CA ARG A 388 5.38 -16.13 -28.17
C ARG A 388 5.60 -16.62 -26.73
N SER A 389 4.96 -16.00 -25.73
CA SER A 389 4.97 -16.55 -24.36
C SER A 389 4.11 -17.81 -24.24
N PRO A 390 4.47 -18.76 -23.37
CA PRO A 390 3.61 -19.90 -23.03
C PRO A 390 2.23 -19.46 -22.50
N ARG A 391 2.16 -18.32 -21.80
CA ARG A 391 0.90 -17.71 -21.34
C ARG A 391 -0.01 -17.37 -22.52
N ARG A 392 0.54 -16.79 -23.59
CA ARG A 392 -0.21 -16.43 -24.81
C ARG A 392 -0.72 -17.64 -25.53
N GLU A 393 0.09 -18.67 -25.69
CA GLU A 393 -0.34 -19.93 -26.32
C GLU A 393 -1.52 -20.56 -25.57
N ARG A 394 -1.41 -20.72 -24.25
CA ARG A 394 -2.48 -21.27 -23.39
C ARG A 394 -3.76 -20.43 -23.47
N THR A 395 -3.63 -19.11 -23.47
CA THR A 395 -4.78 -18.20 -23.52
C THR A 395 -5.49 -18.26 -24.87
N LEU A 396 -4.72 -18.22 -25.96
CA LEU A 396 -5.24 -18.34 -27.32
C LEU A 396 -5.92 -19.69 -27.56
N GLU A 397 -5.36 -20.79 -27.07
CA GLU A 397 -6.00 -22.11 -27.12
C GLU A 397 -7.32 -22.15 -26.37
N ARG A 398 -7.39 -21.55 -25.17
CA ARG A 398 -8.63 -21.47 -24.39
C ARG A 398 -9.73 -20.74 -25.16
N TRP A 399 -9.38 -19.61 -25.79
CA TRP A 399 -10.32 -18.82 -26.59
C TRP A 399 -10.76 -19.57 -27.85
N ARG A 400 -9.83 -20.25 -28.53
CA ARG A 400 -10.17 -21.11 -29.69
C ARG A 400 -11.10 -22.26 -29.33
N LYS A 401 -10.93 -22.89 -28.16
CA LYS A 401 -11.87 -23.92 -27.65
C LYS A 401 -13.26 -23.35 -27.40
N GLN A 402 -13.36 -22.08 -27.03
CA GLN A 402 -14.62 -21.35 -26.94
C GLN A 402 -15.09 -20.81 -28.30
N GLY A 403 -14.40 -21.14 -29.40
CA GLY A 403 -14.69 -20.71 -30.76
C GLY A 403 -14.54 -19.21 -30.99
N LEU A 404 -13.61 -18.56 -30.29
CA LEU A 404 -13.28 -17.15 -30.45
C LEU A 404 -11.89 -17.01 -31.07
N ASP A 405 -11.78 -16.18 -32.12
CA ASP A 405 -10.50 -15.79 -32.68
C ASP A 405 -10.02 -14.47 -32.05
N ALA A 406 -9.10 -14.60 -31.10
CA ALA A 406 -8.64 -13.50 -30.26
C ALA A 406 -7.77 -12.48 -31.00
N GLU A 407 -6.97 -12.93 -31.97
CA GLU A 407 -5.96 -12.07 -32.61
C GLU A 407 -6.60 -11.00 -33.52
N PRO A 408 -7.58 -11.31 -34.39
CA PRO A 408 -8.29 -10.29 -35.15
C PRO A 408 -9.13 -9.37 -34.26
N LEU A 409 -9.69 -9.90 -33.17
CA LEU A 409 -10.48 -9.10 -32.22
C LEU A 409 -9.63 -8.05 -31.53
N LEU A 410 -8.44 -8.41 -31.05
CA LEU A 410 -7.51 -7.47 -30.45
C LEU A 410 -7.06 -6.39 -31.42
N LYS A 411 -6.73 -6.78 -32.65
CA LYS A 411 -6.32 -5.83 -33.70
C LYS A 411 -7.44 -4.88 -34.10
N ALA A 412 -8.68 -5.23 -33.82
CA ALA A 412 -9.86 -4.41 -34.04
C ALA A 412 -10.13 -3.39 -32.92
N LEU A 413 -9.43 -3.45 -31.79
CA LEU A 413 -9.54 -2.48 -30.70
C LEU A 413 -8.52 -1.37 -30.86
N ARG A 414 -8.97 -0.12 -30.69
CA ARG A 414 -8.12 1.08 -30.72
C ARG A 414 -7.34 1.27 -29.41
N GLY A 415 -7.86 0.74 -28.30
CA GLY A 415 -7.19 0.76 -27.00
C GLY A 415 -7.67 1.85 -26.03
N ASP A 416 -8.67 2.65 -26.39
CA ASP A 416 -9.45 3.46 -25.45
C ASP A 416 -10.78 2.76 -25.11
N VAL A 417 -11.06 2.66 -23.82
CA VAL A 417 -12.37 2.31 -23.28
C VAL A 417 -12.71 3.35 -22.21
N ALA A 418 -13.91 3.92 -22.28
CA ALA A 418 -14.42 4.80 -21.24
C ALA A 418 -15.82 4.39 -20.81
N MET A 419 -16.13 4.63 -19.55
CA MET A 419 -17.43 4.39 -18.95
C MET A 419 -17.83 5.61 -18.13
N LEU A 420 -19.06 6.06 -18.32
CA LEU A 420 -19.70 7.12 -17.53
C LEU A 420 -21.00 6.57 -16.95
N VAL A 421 -21.22 6.81 -15.66
CA VAL A 421 -22.43 6.41 -14.95
C VAL A 421 -23.13 7.66 -14.45
N TYR A 422 -24.43 7.73 -14.68
CA TYR A 422 -25.29 8.85 -14.32
C TYR A 422 -26.43 8.38 -13.44
N PHE A 423 -26.83 9.18 -12.46
CA PHE A 423 -27.97 8.89 -11.62
C PHE A 423 -29.23 9.63 -12.12
N ASP A 424 -30.35 8.91 -12.22
CA ASP A 424 -31.64 9.50 -12.58
C ASP A 424 -32.50 9.67 -11.32
N ALA A 425 -32.44 10.87 -10.73
CA ALA A 425 -33.20 11.21 -9.54
C ALA A 425 -34.71 11.18 -9.79
N ALA A 426 -35.18 11.59 -10.98
CA ALA A 426 -36.61 11.62 -11.28
C ALA A 426 -37.18 10.20 -11.36
N ALA A 427 -36.54 9.31 -12.12
CA ALA A 427 -36.94 7.91 -12.21
C ALA A 427 -36.83 7.20 -10.85
N PHE A 428 -35.78 7.51 -10.08
CA PHE A 428 -35.61 7.00 -8.73
C PHE A 428 -36.80 7.42 -7.82
N PHE A 429 -37.16 8.70 -7.76
CA PHE A 429 -38.26 9.16 -6.91
C PHE A 429 -39.62 8.64 -7.37
N GLN A 430 -39.87 8.52 -8.68
CA GLN A 430 -41.09 7.88 -9.19
C GLN A 430 -41.21 6.43 -8.70
N SER A 431 -40.12 5.67 -8.77
CA SER A 431 -40.08 4.29 -8.31
C SER A 431 -40.22 4.21 -6.79
N PHE A 432 -39.49 5.04 -6.05
CA PHE A 432 -39.45 5.04 -4.59
C PHE A 432 -40.81 5.39 -3.96
N VAL A 433 -41.53 6.35 -4.57
CA VAL A 433 -42.88 6.72 -4.14
C VAL A 433 -43.90 5.59 -4.34
N ARG A 434 -43.77 4.83 -5.42
CA ARG A 434 -44.65 3.69 -5.71
C ARG A 434 -44.31 2.47 -4.87
N ASN A 435 -43.03 2.24 -4.63
CA ASN A 435 -42.50 1.14 -3.83
C ASN A 435 -41.34 1.67 -2.99
N PRO A 436 -41.51 1.85 -1.66
CA PRO A 436 -40.53 2.49 -0.77
C PRO A 436 -39.33 1.58 -0.46
N ARG A 437 -38.72 1.04 -1.52
CA ARG A 437 -37.47 0.30 -1.51
C ARG A 437 -36.48 1.07 -2.41
N PRO A 438 -35.30 1.45 -1.90
CA PRO A 438 -34.31 2.14 -2.71
C PRO A 438 -33.90 1.25 -3.90
N ALA A 439 -34.20 1.70 -5.11
CA ALA A 439 -33.82 1.03 -6.35
C ALA A 439 -33.13 2.07 -7.25
N PRO A 440 -31.78 2.07 -7.33
CA PRO A 440 -31.07 3.08 -8.10
C PRO A 440 -31.51 3.04 -9.56
N LYS A 441 -31.78 4.21 -10.12
CA LYS A 441 -32.08 4.41 -11.54
C LYS A 441 -31.00 5.30 -12.12
N GLY A 442 -30.62 5.03 -13.35
CA GLY A 442 -29.49 5.71 -13.96
C GLY A 442 -29.18 5.18 -15.34
N THR A 443 -28.18 5.81 -15.94
CA THR A 443 -27.71 5.49 -17.28
C THR A 443 -26.23 5.19 -17.23
N VAL A 444 -25.82 4.07 -17.79
CA VAL A 444 -24.43 3.70 -18.01
C VAL A 444 -24.15 3.86 -19.49
N VAL A 445 -23.14 4.66 -19.81
CA VAL A 445 -22.62 4.81 -21.18
C VAL A 445 -21.19 4.29 -21.19
N MET A 446 -20.96 3.22 -21.94
CA MET A 446 -19.63 2.67 -22.18
C MET A 446 -19.28 2.81 -23.64
N GLU A 447 -18.02 3.08 -23.92
CA GLU A 447 -17.55 3.21 -25.29
C GLU A 447 -16.14 2.67 -25.43
N ALA A 448 -15.93 1.87 -26.47
CA ALA A 448 -14.63 1.36 -26.87
C ALA A 448 -14.30 1.85 -28.29
N GLY A 449 -13.10 2.39 -28.48
CA GLY A 449 -12.59 2.72 -29.80
C GLY A 449 -12.24 1.45 -30.60
N LEU A 450 -12.58 1.44 -31.88
CA LEU A 450 -12.35 0.35 -32.81
C LEU A 450 -11.49 0.82 -34.01
N THR A 451 -10.78 -0.12 -34.58
CA THR A 451 -10.05 -0.03 -35.85
C THR A 451 -10.64 -0.98 -36.90
N GLY A 452 -11.57 -1.86 -36.52
CA GLY A 452 -12.28 -2.76 -37.41
C GLY A 452 -13.58 -3.28 -36.81
N LEU A 453 -14.65 -3.31 -37.62
CA LEU A 453 -15.98 -3.71 -37.16
C LEU A 453 -16.19 -5.23 -37.13
N GLU A 454 -15.75 -5.94 -38.17
CA GLU A 454 -16.16 -7.33 -38.40
C GLU A 454 -15.81 -8.30 -37.26
N PRO A 455 -14.58 -8.28 -36.68
CA PRO A 455 -14.24 -9.20 -35.59
C PRO A 455 -15.11 -8.96 -34.34
N VAL A 456 -15.39 -7.70 -34.03
CA VAL A 456 -16.23 -7.30 -32.90
C VAL A 456 -17.68 -7.70 -33.14
N LEU A 457 -18.19 -7.47 -34.35
CA LEU A 457 -19.55 -7.86 -34.71
C LEU A 457 -19.77 -9.37 -34.60
N LYS A 458 -18.79 -10.18 -35.02
CA LYS A 458 -18.82 -11.65 -34.87
C LYS A 458 -18.83 -12.06 -33.38
N LEU A 459 -17.99 -11.44 -32.56
CA LEU A 459 -17.96 -11.68 -31.11
C LEU A 459 -19.32 -11.37 -30.48
N VAL A 460 -19.87 -10.20 -30.76
CA VAL A 460 -21.16 -9.77 -30.21
C VAL A 460 -22.26 -10.74 -30.65
N GLN A 461 -22.36 -11.05 -31.93
CA GLN A 461 -23.37 -12.00 -32.43
C GLN A 461 -23.29 -13.36 -31.73
N LYS A 462 -22.08 -13.88 -31.57
CA LYS A 462 -21.87 -15.12 -30.83
C LYS A 462 -22.30 -15.02 -29.37
N GLN A 463 -21.91 -13.96 -28.66
CA GLN A 463 -22.36 -13.74 -27.29
C GLN A 463 -23.88 -13.59 -27.19
N LEU A 464 -24.54 -13.06 -28.22
CA LEU A 464 -26.00 -12.98 -28.28
C LEU A 464 -26.65 -14.32 -28.57
N GLU A 465 -26.02 -15.19 -29.38
CA GLU A 465 -26.49 -16.56 -29.64
C GLU A 465 -26.34 -17.46 -28.41
N ASP A 466 -25.25 -17.31 -27.66
CA ASP A 466 -24.95 -18.09 -26.45
C ASP A 466 -25.83 -17.67 -25.25
N ASN A 467 -26.42 -16.47 -25.28
CA ASN A 467 -27.26 -15.94 -24.21
C ASN A 467 -28.75 -15.98 -24.57
N ALA A 468 -29.62 -16.30 -23.61
CA ALA A 468 -31.08 -16.30 -23.79
C ALA A 468 -31.71 -14.89 -23.96
N LEU A 469 -30.90 -13.85 -24.16
CA LEU A 469 -31.35 -12.47 -24.28
C LEU A 469 -31.77 -12.17 -25.73
N VAL A 470 -33.02 -11.75 -25.91
CA VAL A 470 -33.54 -11.37 -27.23
C VAL A 470 -33.14 -9.93 -27.55
N PHE A 471 -32.38 -9.73 -28.62
CA PHE A 471 -32.04 -8.41 -29.15
C PHE A 471 -32.72 -8.16 -30.49
N GLN A 472 -33.24 -6.94 -30.66
CA GLN A 472 -33.64 -6.41 -31.96
C GLN A 472 -32.40 -5.85 -32.65
N LYS A 473 -32.04 -6.43 -33.79
CA LYS A 473 -30.91 -5.99 -34.62
C LYS A 473 -31.43 -5.08 -35.73
N GLU A 474 -30.88 -3.87 -35.79
CA GLU A 474 -31.09 -2.90 -36.85
C GLU A 474 -29.75 -2.61 -37.53
N ALA A 475 -29.63 -2.87 -38.83
CA ALA A 475 -28.43 -2.56 -39.59
C ALA A 475 -28.76 -1.47 -40.62
N GLN A 476 -28.01 -0.36 -40.59
CA GLN A 476 -28.14 0.74 -41.54
C GLN A 476 -26.75 1.24 -41.93
N GLY A 477 -26.37 1.04 -43.19
CA GLY A 477 -25.03 1.35 -43.69
C GLY A 477 -23.95 0.64 -42.85
N ASN A 478 -22.97 1.40 -42.38
CA ASN A 478 -21.88 0.89 -41.52
C ASN A 478 -22.24 0.84 -40.03
N THR A 479 -23.50 1.08 -39.66
CA THR A 479 -23.94 1.05 -38.27
C THR A 479 -24.80 -0.18 -38.03
N THR A 480 -24.42 -0.99 -37.04
CA THR A 480 -25.26 -2.08 -36.54
C THR A 480 -25.66 -1.77 -35.10
N ARG A 481 -26.96 -1.71 -34.84
CA ARG A 481 -27.52 -1.45 -33.51
C ARG A 481 -28.27 -2.67 -33.01
N PHE A 482 -27.97 -3.07 -31.79
CA PHE A 482 -28.70 -4.09 -31.04
C PHE A 482 -29.47 -3.41 -29.92
N ARG A 483 -30.75 -3.71 -29.77
CA ARG A 483 -31.60 -3.17 -28.69
C ARG A 483 -32.25 -4.30 -27.92
N THR A 484 -32.30 -4.16 -26.60
CA THR A 484 -33.06 -5.06 -25.73
C THR A 484 -33.60 -4.30 -24.52
N ARG A 485 -34.30 -5.00 -23.63
CA ARG A 485 -34.63 -4.51 -22.29
C ARG A 485 -34.06 -5.47 -21.24
N LEU A 486 -33.29 -4.93 -20.31
CA LEU A 486 -32.74 -5.66 -19.17
C LEU A 486 -33.22 -4.97 -17.89
N LEU A 487 -33.83 -5.72 -16.96
CA LEU A 487 -34.39 -5.17 -15.72
C LEU A 487 -35.30 -3.95 -15.96
N GLU A 488 -36.16 -4.03 -16.99
CA GLU A 488 -37.07 -2.97 -17.45
C GLU A 488 -36.39 -1.71 -18.02
N GLN A 489 -35.05 -1.67 -18.10
CA GLN A 489 -34.32 -0.56 -18.69
C GLN A 489 -33.96 -0.85 -20.16
N PRO A 490 -34.04 0.15 -21.04
CA PRO A 490 -33.56 0.00 -22.40
C PRO A 490 -32.04 -0.16 -22.40
N VAL A 491 -31.56 -1.14 -23.17
CA VAL A 491 -30.15 -1.36 -23.43
C VAL A 491 -29.93 -1.33 -24.93
N SER A 492 -28.97 -0.53 -25.38
CA SER A 492 -28.58 -0.47 -26.77
C SER A 492 -27.07 -0.60 -26.94
N LEU A 493 -26.65 -1.45 -27.86
CA LEU A 493 -25.27 -1.58 -28.31
C LEU A 493 -25.19 -1.13 -29.76
N THR A 494 -24.49 -0.05 -30.02
CA THR A 494 -24.26 0.49 -31.37
C THR A 494 -22.81 0.21 -31.78
N LEU A 495 -22.63 -0.49 -32.89
CA LEU A 495 -21.33 -0.80 -33.48
C LEU A 495 -21.16 -0.04 -34.80
N THR A 496 -20.01 0.60 -34.95
CA THR A 496 -19.55 1.32 -36.15
C THR A 496 -18.11 0.91 -36.46
N PRO A 497 -17.53 1.26 -37.62
CA PRO A 497 -16.13 0.95 -37.93
C PRO A 497 -15.13 1.53 -36.92
N GLU A 498 -15.49 2.66 -36.31
CA GLU A 498 -14.60 3.40 -35.41
C GLU A 498 -14.86 3.11 -33.94
N ARG A 499 -16.06 2.61 -33.57
CA ARG A 499 -16.53 2.58 -32.18
C ARG A 499 -17.58 1.52 -31.89
N ALA A 500 -17.53 0.99 -30.66
CA ALA A 500 -18.62 0.27 -30.02
C ALA A 500 -19.13 1.08 -28.82
N THR A 501 -20.42 1.42 -28.81
CA THR A 501 -21.07 2.20 -27.75
C THR A 501 -22.19 1.38 -27.12
N LEU A 502 -22.12 1.15 -25.82
CA LEU A 502 -23.16 0.52 -25.01
C LEU A 502 -23.82 1.60 -24.15
N GLU A 503 -25.14 1.72 -24.28
CA GLU A 503 -25.97 2.58 -23.44
C GLU A 503 -26.99 1.70 -22.72
N ALA A 504 -27.00 1.72 -21.40
CA ALA A 504 -27.96 0.99 -20.57
C ALA A 504 -28.63 1.97 -19.60
N GLY A 505 -29.95 2.16 -19.74
CA GLY A 505 -30.73 3.14 -19.00
C GLY A 505 -31.41 4.17 -19.90
N GLU A 506 -32.19 5.07 -19.29
CA GLU A 506 -32.97 6.08 -20.03
C GLU A 506 -32.08 7.13 -20.71
N VAL A 507 -32.61 7.76 -21.76
CA VAL A 507 -31.89 8.79 -22.53
C VAL A 507 -31.72 10.05 -21.69
N LEU A 508 -30.49 10.52 -21.52
CA LEU A 508 -30.11 11.70 -20.73
C LEU A 508 -30.47 13.04 -21.42
N SER A 509 -31.61 13.11 -22.10
CA SER A 509 -32.03 14.22 -22.98
C SER A 509 -32.15 15.59 -22.28
N GLY A 510 -32.31 15.61 -20.94
CA GLY A 510 -32.39 16.84 -20.15
C GLY A 510 -31.07 17.33 -19.55
N ARG A 511 -29.96 16.60 -19.72
CA ARG A 511 -28.65 17.01 -19.18
C ARG A 511 -27.83 17.77 -20.21
N GLU A 512 -27.16 18.83 -19.76
CA GLU A 512 -26.19 19.56 -20.57
C GLU A 512 -25.04 18.62 -20.99
N SER A 513 -24.59 18.76 -22.24
CA SER A 513 -23.45 18.01 -22.77
C SER A 513 -22.20 18.88 -22.83
N GLY A 514 -21.05 18.33 -22.44
CA GLY A 514 -19.77 19.03 -22.42
C GLY A 514 -18.56 18.10 -22.45
N ASP A 515 -17.37 18.68 -22.30
CA ASP A 515 -16.09 17.97 -22.22
C ASP A 515 -15.87 17.46 -20.78
N VAL A 516 -16.40 16.27 -20.50
CA VAL A 516 -16.30 15.60 -19.20
C VAL A 516 -14.85 15.32 -18.85
N GLY A 517 -14.04 14.88 -19.82
CA GLY A 517 -12.61 14.60 -19.62
C GLY A 517 -11.84 15.82 -19.16
N ARG A 518 -12.09 17.00 -19.74
CA ARG A 518 -11.48 18.27 -19.29
C ARG A 518 -11.91 18.64 -17.88
N THR A 519 -13.18 18.44 -17.55
CA THR A 519 -13.71 18.70 -16.21
C THR A 519 -13.02 17.82 -15.17
N LEU A 520 -12.88 16.51 -15.45
CA LEU A 520 -12.19 15.56 -14.57
C LEU A 520 -10.68 15.89 -14.45
N ARG A 521 -10.00 16.21 -15.56
CA ARG A 521 -8.60 16.67 -15.56
C ARG A 521 -8.38 17.91 -14.70
N THR A 522 -9.29 18.87 -14.80
CA THR A 522 -9.22 20.12 -14.00
C THR A 522 -9.42 19.84 -12.52
N ARG A 523 -10.34 18.91 -12.19
CA ARG A 523 -10.65 18.56 -10.80
C ARG A 523 -9.54 17.75 -10.11
N PHE A 524 -8.96 16.77 -10.79
CA PHE A 524 -8.01 15.84 -10.19
C PHE A 524 -6.54 16.17 -10.49
N GLY A 525 -6.27 16.99 -11.51
CA GLY A 525 -4.92 17.35 -11.92
C GLY A 525 -4.19 16.21 -12.64
N GLY A 526 -2.90 16.42 -12.91
CA GLY A 526 -1.97 15.36 -13.35
C GLY A 526 -2.30 14.68 -14.68
N ASP A 527 -3.04 15.33 -15.59
CA ASP A 527 -3.56 14.74 -16.83
C ASP A 527 -4.48 13.51 -16.63
N ALA A 528 -4.96 13.23 -15.42
CA ALA A 528 -5.87 12.12 -15.11
C ALA A 528 -7.11 12.11 -16.02
N PHE A 529 -7.58 10.95 -16.47
CA PHE A 529 -8.56 10.82 -17.57
C PHE A 529 -8.06 11.42 -18.90
N GLY A 530 -6.75 11.43 -19.10
CA GLY A 530 -6.07 11.81 -20.33
C GLY A 530 -5.60 10.59 -21.14
N PRO A 531 -5.09 10.81 -22.36
CA PRO A 531 -4.54 9.74 -23.19
C PRO A 531 -3.34 9.06 -22.50
N GLY A 532 -3.34 7.72 -22.43
CA GLY A 532 -2.33 6.91 -21.73
C GLY A 532 -2.61 6.66 -20.25
N HIS A 533 -3.71 7.19 -19.70
CA HIS A 533 -4.06 7.01 -18.29
C HIS A 533 -5.09 5.88 -18.08
N LEU A 534 -4.94 5.20 -16.95
CA LEU A 534 -5.95 4.32 -16.35
C LEU A 534 -6.56 5.05 -15.16
N SER A 535 -7.81 5.49 -15.28
CA SER A 535 -8.41 6.39 -14.29
C SER A 535 -9.78 5.88 -13.85
N LEU A 536 -10.09 6.04 -12.57
CA LEU A 536 -11.38 5.69 -11.96
C LEU A 536 -11.81 6.81 -11.02
N MET A 537 -13.11 7.12 -11.02
CA MET A 537 -13.75 8.04 -10.10
C MET A 537 -15.11 7.50 -9.68
N VAL A 538 -15.43 7.64 -8.40
CA VAL A 538 -16.80 7.55 -7.86
C VAL A 538 -17.09 8.84 -7.08
N ASP A 539 -18.25 9.44 -7.31
CA ASP A 539 -18.65 10.73 -6.75
C ASP A 539 -20.05 10.68 -6.13
N MET A 540 -20.08 10.53 -4.81
CA MET A 540 -21.30 10.59 -4.01
C MET A 540 -21.79 12.02 -3.81
N GLY A 541 -20.89 13.01 -3.86
CA GLY A 541 -21.19 14.43 -3.94
C GLY A 541 -22.14 14.74 -5.10
N GLN A 542 -21.79 14.27 -6.29
CA GLN A 542 -22.62 14.41 -7.49
C GLN A 542 -23.97 13.67 -7.35
N LEU A 543 -23.99 12.48 -6.75
CA LEU A 543 -25.25 11.75 -6.53
C LEU A 543 -26.21 12.52 -5.61
N LYS A 544 -25.70 13.11 -4.52
CA LYS A 544 -26.49 13.98 -3.64
C LYS A 544 -26.98 15.23 -4.37
N ALA A 545 -26.11 15.85 -5.18
CA ALA A 545 -26.47 17.02 -5.97
C ALA A 545 -27.61 16.69 -6.95
N ASP A 546 -27.54 15.53 -7.62
CA ASP A 546 -28.58 15.05 -8.53
C ASP A 546 -29.92 14.84 -7.79
N LEU A 547 -29.90 14.21 -6.60
CA LEU A 547 -31.08 14.03 -5.75
C LEU A 547 -31.72 15.37 -5.32
N ALA A 548 -30.90 16.33 -4.91
CA ALA A 548 -31.35 17.65 -4.49
C ALA A 548 -31.86 18.52 -5.65
N SER A 549 -31.34 18.28 -6.87
CA SER A 549 -31.73 19.03 -8.07
C SER A 549 -33.14 18.74 -8.58
N ALA A 550 -33.74 17.61 -8.18
CA ALA A 550 -35.07 17.19 -8.62
C ALA A 550 -36.18 18.11 -8.04
N ARG A 551 -36.53 19.18 -8.76
CA ARG A 551 -37.56 20.15 -8.32
C ARG A 551 -39.00 19.68 -8.59
N SER A 552 -39.20 18.89 -9.64
CA SER A 552 -40.49 18.35 -10.02
C SER A 552 -40.31 16.99 -10.66
N VAL A 553 -41.14 16.03 -10.29
CA VAL A 553 -41.08 14.66 -10.80
C VAL A 553 -42.47 14.27 -11.33
N PRO A 554 -42.61 13.90 -12.62
CA PRO A 554 -43.89 13.51 -13.18
C PRO A 554 -44.58 12.40 -12.37
N GLY A 555 -45.85 12.60 -12.03
CA GLY A 555 -46.64 11.64 -11.25
C GLY A 555 -46.33 11.59 -9.75
N VAL A 556 -45.48 12.50 -9.24
CA VAL A 556 -45.18 12.63 -7.81
C VAL A 556 -45.58 14.03 -7.34
N GLY A 557 -46.41 14.11 -6.28
CA GLY A 557 -46.82 15.40 -5.71
C GLY A 557 -45.65 16.12 -5.01
N ALA A 558 -45.64 17.45 -5.04
CA ALA A 558 -44.52 18.26 -4.51
C ALA A 558 -44.20 17.98 -3.02
N ALA A 559 -45.23 17.88 -2.17
CA ALA A 559 -45.03 17.55 -0.75
C ALA A 559 -44.41 16.15 -0.54
N GLN A 560 -44.81 15.17 -1.36
CA GLN A 560 -44.30 13.81 -1.30
C GLN A 560 -42.86 13.71 -1.82
N LEU A 561 -42.53 14.47 -2.86
CA LEU A 561 -41.16 14.60 -3.37
C LEU A 561 -40.23 15.18 -2.29
N MET A 562 -40.63 16.29 -1.65
CA MET A 562 -39.86 16.90 -0.57
C MET A 562 -39.64 15.95 0.60
N ALA A 563 -40.70 15.24 1.04
CA ALA A 563 -40.58 14.25 2.11
C ALA A 563 -39.62 13.10 1.74
N SER A 564 -39.71 12.62 0.49
CA SER A 564 -38.83 11.55 -0.02
C SER A 564 -37.38 12.02 -0.13
N GLN A 565 -37.15 13.25 -0.57
CA GLN A 565 -35.81 13.85 -0.64
C GLN A 565 -35.18 13.95 0.74
N VAL A 566 -35.89 14.49 1.74
CA VAL A 566 -35.40 14.57 3.12
C VAL A 566 -35.05 13.19 3.66
N PHE A 567 -35.94 12.20 3.46
CA PHE A 567 -35.70 10.83 3.92
C PHE A 567 -34.48 10.19 3.24
N VAL A 568 -34.38 10.27 1.92
CA VAL A 568 -33.29 9.64 1.15
C VAL A 568 -31.96 10.30 1.44
N THR A 569 -31.92 11.63 1.56
CA THR A 569 -30.71 12.36 1.97
C THR A 569 -30.26 11.93 3.36
N ALA A 570 -31.17 11.89 4.34
CA ALA A 570 -30.85 11.43 5.70
C ALA A 570 -30.38 9.96 5.72
N LEU A 571 -30.96 9.11 4.86
CA LEU A 571 -30.52 7.71 4.72
C LEU A 571 -29.10 7.64 4.15
N LEU A 572 -28.79 8.37 3.08
CA LEU A 572 -27.45 8.41 2.49
C LEU A 572 -26.42 8.95 3.48
N GLU A 573 -26.78 9.99 4.25
CA GLU A 573 -25.92 10.56 5.27
C GLU A 573 -25.54 9.56 6.37
N ARG A 574 -26.45 8.65 6.70
CA ARG A 574 -26.23 7.57 7.65
C ARG A 574 -25.46 6.38 7.06
N LEU A 575 -25.65 6.10 5.76
CA LEU A 575 -25.02 4.96 5.11
C LEU A 575 -23.55 5.19 4.80
N THR A 576 -23.18 6.41 4.41
CA THR A 576 -21.79 6.69 4.06
C THR A 576 -21.38 8.15 4.30
N PRO A 577 -20.20 8.38 4.89
CA PRO A 577 -19.55 9.68 4.97
C PRO A 577 -18.76 10.02 3.70
N PHE A 578 -18.68 9.12 2.72
CA PHE A 578 -17.88 9.29 1.51
C PHE A 578 -18.41 10.42 0.61
N GLU A 579 -17.52 11.30 0.17
CA GLU A 579 -17.84 12.37 -0.78
C GLU A 579 -17.46 11.95 -2.19
N TYR A 580 -16.18 11.66 -2.42
CA TYR A 580 -15.70 11.11 -3.69
C TYR A 580 -14.37 10.39 -3.49
N GLY A 581 -14.04 9.57 -4.46
CA GLY A 581 -12.78 8.86 -4.55
C GLY A 581 -12.32 8.82 -5.99
N PHE A 582 -11.02 9.02 -6.21
CA PHE A 582 -10.41 8.82 -7.52
C PHE A 582 -9.09 8.07 -7.39
N LEU A 583 -8.74 7.34 -8.46
CA LEU A 583 -7.47 6.66 -8.64
C LEU A 583 -7.03 6.85 -10.09
N ASP A 584 -5.76 7.17 -10.29
CA ASP A 584 -5.14 7.34 -11.59
C ASP A 584 -3.79 6.60 -11.63
N PHE A 585 -3.57 5.86 -12.70
CA PHE A 585 -2.27 5.29 -13.03
C PHE A 585 -1.83 5.81 -14.40
N SER A 586 -0.59 6.30 -14.47
CA SER A 586 0.02 6.82 -15.69
C SER A 586 1.44 6.27 -15.89
N PRO A 587 1.78 5.77 -17.08
CA PRO A 587 3.16 5.47 -17.44
C PRO A 587 4.03 6.72 -17.40
N THR A 588 5.23 6.59 -16.85
CA THR A 588 6.24 7.65 -16.84
C THR A 588 7.61 7.08 -17.14
N GLU A 589 8.61 7.94 -17.33
CA GLU A 589 9.99 7.47 -17.53
C GLU A 589 10.44 6.59 -16.34
N GLY A 590 10.98 5.40 -16.65
CA GLY A 590 11.46 4.44 -15.66
C GLY A 590 10.38 3.68 -14.88
N GLY A 591 9.10 3.78 -15.25
CA GLY A 591 8.02 3.13 -14.50
C GLY A 591 6.61 3.65 -14.78
N GLY A 592 5.84 3.81 -13.71
CA GLY A 592 4.51 4.41 -13.73
C GLY A 592 4.15 5.01 -12.38
N ARG A 593 3.36 6.08 -12.40
CA ARG A 593 2.88 6.78 -11.22
C ARG A 593 1.47 6.34 -10.89
N LEU A 594 1.21 6.10 -9.61
CA LEU A 594 -0.12 5.85 -9.05
C LEU A 594 -0.50 7.04 -8.17
N GLN A 595 -1.63 7.67 -8.44
CA GLN A 595 -2.15 8.77 -7.64
C GLN A 595 -3.59 8.48 -7.26
N GLY A 596 -3.97 8.80 -6.03
CA GLY A 596 -5.36 8.62 -5.60
C GLY A 596 -5.74 9.60 -4.51
N ARG A 597 -7.04 9.83 -4.37
CA ARG A 597 -7.59 10.62 -3.27
C ARG A 597 -8.94 10.06 -2.88
N VAL A 598 -9.16 9.92 -1.58
CA VAL A 598 -10.47 9.65 -0.98
C VAL A 598 -10.81 10.84 -0.10
N VAL A 599 -12.00 11.41 -0.30
CA VAL A 599 -12.52 12.53 0.49
C VAL A 599 -13.81 12.11 1.17
N LEU A 600 -13.89 12.42 2.45
CA LEU A 600 -15.08 12.30 3.28
C LEU A 600 -15.78 13.66 3.35
N ARG A 601 -17.10 13.62 3.44
CA ARG A 601 -17.96 14.79 3.58
C ARG A 601 -17.59 15.60 4.82
N GLU A 602 -17.50 16.92 4.68
CA GLU A 602 -17.42 17.84 5.82
C GLU A 602 -18.68 17.71 6.69
N ARG A 603 -18.52 17.76 8.03
CA ARG A 603 -19.65 17.63 8.95
C ARG A 603 -20.47 18.89 9.05
#